data_AF-A0A3C0NAZ6-F1
#
_entry.id   AF-A0A3C0NAZ6-F1
#
_cell.length_a   1.000
_cell.length_b   1.000
_cell.length_c   1.000
_cell.angle_alpha   90.00
_cell.angle_beta   90.00
_cell.angle_gamma   90.00
#
_symmetry.space_group_name_H-M   'P 1'
#
loop_
_entity.id
_entity.type
_entity.pdbx_description
1 polymer ?
#
loop_
_entity_poly.entity_id
_entity_poly.type
_entity_poly.pdbx_seq_one_letter_code
_entity_poly.pdbx_strand_id
1 'polypeptide(L)'
;MTEKSNQPEDCDAVLGRQVTAPASGVVLGGLEGIKQRLVSPAIPQRVAALKEALQYGKVGLDLVIQILENESPQLQQSAYYQMRQQTKEKAEQALRERRKVYGMELVERYYTAGERNFQKADLSEADLSEVDLRGVNLSEADLSGAILNASVLAYPTNLSKANLSWADFSEALLGGADMTGALLMEANLTQADLSGANLSGAILLKAILIGTSLAGTYLREANLRRANLIGADLSRCCLIGADLSGANLREAIALRADLREIIISRADLSGVNLSQANLSQAKLSQVNLRRTDLKQATLSEVSLSEVDLSWSDLRETNLSNLNLSHINLRAANLNGADLSGTNLTKANLNGADLSSANLTGAMLDEAVYNAATKFPLGFRFPGG
;
A
#
# COMPACT_ATOMS: atom_id res chain seq x y z
N MET A 1 38.63 -66.81 12.99
CA MET A 1 38.68 -67.41 11.63
C MET A 1 37.28 -67.23 11.06
N THR A 2 36.98 -66.51 9.99
CA THR A 2 37.77 -65.88 8.91
C THR A 2 36.84 -64.89 8.18
N GLU A 3 37.41 -63.79 7.68
CA GLU A 3 36.79 -62.82 6.78
C GLU A 3 36.47 -63.39 5.37
N LYS A 4 35.57 -62.69 4.65
CA LYS A 4 35.61 -62.22 3.23
C LYS A 4 34.23 -62.34 2.56
N SER A 5 33.61 -61.26 2.07
CA SER A 5 33.86 -60.40 0.90
C SER A 5 33.21 -60.90 -0.41
N ASN A 6 32.69 -59.94 -1.17
CA ASN A 6 32.46 -59.86 -2.64
C ASN A 6 31.02 -59.88 -3.18
N GLN A 7 30.62 -58.67 -3.63
CA GLN A 7 30.06 -58.27 -4.94
C GLN A 7 28.86 -59.03 -5.56
N PRO A 8 27.85 -58.32 -6.12
CA PRO A 8 26.93 -58.90 -7.08
C PRO A 8 27.50 -58.91 -8.50
N GLU A 9 27.34 -60.06 -9.17
CA GLU A 9 27.74 -60.35 -10.54
C GLU A 9 26.85 -59.66 -11.60
N ASP A 10 27.49 -59.24 -12.69
CA ASP A 10 26.90 -58.91 -13.98
C ASP A 10 26.15 -60.11 -14.58
N CYS A 11 24.98 -59.83 -15.15
CA CYS A 11 24.38 -60.66 -16.20
C CYS A 11 23.91 -59.73 -17.33
N ASP A 12 24.79 -59.63 -18.32
CA ASP A 12 24.57 -59.01 -19.62
C ASP A 12 23.89 -59.99 -20.60
N ALA A 13 23.37 -59.42 -21.71
CA ALA A 13 23.02 -60.03 -23.00
C ALA A 13 21.56 -60.54 -23.21
N VAL A 14 20.87 -60.32 -24.34
CA VAL A 14 21.17 -59.68 -25.65
C VAL A 14 19.83 -59.55 -26.43
N LEU A 15 19.75 -58.54 -27.32
CA LEU A 15 19.13 -58.50 -28.68
C LEU A 15 18.67 -57.06 -28.95
N GLY A 16 19.28 -56.22 -29.80
CA GLY A 16 20.13 -56.48 -30.95
C GLY A 16 19.56 -55.73 -32.16
N ARG A 17 19.90 -54.44 -32.33
CA ARG A 17 20.02 -53.80 -33.65
C ARG A 17 21.16 -52.79 -33.61
N GLN A 18 22.23 -53.13 -34.34
CA GLN A 18 23.41 -52.29 -34.56
C GLN A 18 23.05 -51.12 -35.47
N VAL A 19 23.32 -49.91 -35.00
CA VAL A 19 23.68 -48.77 -35.85
C VAL A 19 24.93 -48.13 -35.22
N THR A 20 26.06 -48.41 -35.88
CA THR A 20 27.37 -47.74 -35.89
C THR A 20 27.64 -46.57 -34.91
N ALA A 21 28.63 -46.75 -34.02
CA ALA A 21 29.41 -45.68 -33.38
C ALA A 21 30.62 -45.31 -34.26
N PRO A 22 31.26 -44.12 -34.17
CA PRO A 22 31.85 -43.53 -32.94
C PRO A 22 31.56 -42.00 -32.79
N ALA A 23 31.79 -41.27 -31.70
CA ALA A 23 32.81 -41.31 -30.66
C ALA A 23 32.36 -40.53 -29.40
N SER A 24 32.88 -40.93 -28.22
CA SER A 24 33.04 -40.14 -26.98
C SER A 24 31.80 -39.49 -26.34
N GLY A 25 31.45 -39.95 -25.13
CA GLY A 25 30.59 -39.16 -24.24
C GLY A 25 30.08 -39.93 -23.03
N VAL A 26 30.89 -40.03 -21.98
CA VAL A 26 30.46 -40.46 -20.64
C VAL A 26 29.26 -39.61 -20.19
N VAL A 27 28.18 -40.24 -19.74
CA VAL A 27 27.12 -39.53 -19.00
C VAL A 27 27.68 -39.19 -17.63
N LEU A 28 28.33 -38.03 -17.51
CA LEU A 28 28.74 -37.49 -16.22
C LEU A 28 27.47 -37.03 -15.49
N GLY A 29 27.16 -37.64 -14.34
CA GLY A 29 26.24 -37.07 -13.36
C GLY A 29 26.95 -36.00 -12.51
N GLY A 30 26.20 -35.05 -11.92
CA GLY A 30 26.77 -34.00 -11.05
C GLY A 30 27.04 -32.67 -11.76
N LEU A 31 27.65 -31.73 -11.03
CA LEU A 31 27.97 -30.36 -11.51
C LEU A 31 28.80 -30.33 -12.81
N GLU A 32 29.67 -31.32 -13.04
CA GLU A 32 30.42 -31.42 -14.30
C GLU A 32 29.57 -31.89 -15.49
N GLY A 33 28.59 -32.77 -15.24
CA GLY A 33 27.60 -33.14 -16.25
C GLY A 33 26.70 -31.98 -16.65
N ILE A 34 26.33 -31.15 -15.66
CA ILE A 34 25.61 -29.91 -15.86
C ILE A 34 26.42 -28.94 -16.73
N LYS A 35 27.70 -28.70 -16.41
CA LYS A 35 28.59 -27.83 -17.20
C LYS A 35 28.68 -28.26 -18.65
N GLN A 36 28.80 -29.56 -18.93
CA GLN A 36 28.84 -30.07 -20.30
C GLN A 36 27.52 -29.87 -21.06
N ARG A 37 26.38 -30.10 -20.42
CA ARG A 37 25.06 -29.90 -21.04
C ARG A 37 24.72 -28.42 -21.27
N LEU A 38 25.32 -27.52 -20.49
CA LEU A 38 25.14 -26.07 -20.64
C LEU A 38 25.82 -25.49 -21.89
N VAL A 39 26.84 -26.18 -22.43
CA VAL A 39 27.54 -25.81 -23.69
C VAL A 39 26.90 -26.44 -24.93
N SER A 40 25.82 -27.23 -24.76
CA SER A 40 25.11 -27.85 -25.90
C SER A 40 24.48 -26.80 -26.83
N PRO A 41 24.48 -26.98 -28.17
CA PRO A 41 23.78 -26.10 -29.10
C PRO A 41 22.24 -26.20 -29.00
N ALA A 42 21.71 -27.24 -28.34
CA ALA A 42 20.27 -27.47 -28.23
C ALA A 42 19.67 -26.77 -27.01
N ILE A 43 18.92 -25.68 -27.22
CA ILE A 43 18.26 -24.89 -26.16
C ILE A 43 17.53 -25.75 -25.11
N PRO A 44 16.74 -26.79 -25.46
CA PRO A 44 16.04 -27.60 -24.46
C PRO A 44 16.97 -28.35 -23.49
N GLN A 45 18.15 -28.79 -23.95
CA GLN A 45 19.13 -29.50 -23.12
C GLN A 45 19.81 -28.54 -22.13
N ARG A 46 20.07 -27.32 -22.57
CA ARG A 46 20.64 -26.26 -21.72
C ARG A 46 19.66 -25.85 -20.63
N VAL A 47 18.38 -25.70 -20.96
CA VAL A 47 17.31 -25.40 -20.00
C VAL A 47 17.17 -26.53 -18.97
N ALA A 48 17.24 -27.80 -19.39
CA ALA A 48 17.21 -28.93 -18.45
C ALA A 48 18.43 -28.93 -17.51
N ALA A 49 19.62 -28.60 -18.01
CA ALA A 49 20.84 -28.51 -17.20
C ALA A 49 20.81 -27.34 -16.20
N LEU A 50 20.24 -26.19 -16.57
CA LEU A 50 20.02 -25.07 -15.65
C LEU A 50 19.09 -25.46 -14.50
N LYS A 51 18.02 -26.19 -14.80
CA LYS A 51 17.07 -26.69 -13.78
C LYS A 51 17.71 -27.67 -12.82
N GLU A 52 18.62 -28.52 -13.30
CA GLU A 52 19.38 -29.47 -12.49
C GLU A 52 20.44 -28.76 -11.64
N ALA A 53 21.10 -27.72 -12.15
CA ALA A 53 22.08 -26.90 -11.41
C ALA A 53 21.50 -26.31 -10.13
N LEU A 54 20.25 -25.83 -10.18
CA LEU A 54 19.56 -25.23 -9.03
C LEU A 54 19.31 -26.22 -7.87
N GLN A 55 19.46 -27.53 -8.09
CA GLN A 55 19.39 -28.54 -7.03
C GLN A 55 20.67 -28.62 -6.18
N TYR A 56 21.79 -28.06 -6.65
CA TYR A 56 23.12 -28.13 -5.99
C TYR A 56 23.41 -26.95 -5.04
N GLY A 57 22.39 -26.20 -4.60
CA GLY A 57 22.54 -25.13 -3.59
C GLY A 57 23.38 -23.94 -4.08
N LYS A 58 24.18 -23.34 -3.19
CA LYS A 58 24.97 -22.13 -3.48
C LYS A 58 25.92 -22.30 -4.67
N VAL A 59 26.61 -23.44 -4.73
CA VAL A 59 27.57 -23.78 -5.81
C VAL A 59 26.87 -23.90 -7.17
N GLY A 60 25.64 -24.42 -7.18
CA GLY A 60 24.81 -24.49 -8.39
C GLY A 60 24.29 -23.13 -8.85
N LEU A 61 23.96 -22.24 -7.90
CA LEU A 61 23.49 -20.88 -8.19
C LEU A 61 24.60 -20.02 -8.79
N ASP A 62 25.81 -20.07 -8.22
CA ASP A 62 26.97 -19.32 -8.72
C ASP A 62 27.34 -19.75 -10.15
N LEU A 63 27.22 -21.05 -10.45
CA LEU A 63 27.43 -21.60 -11.79
C LEU A 63 26.39 -21.10 -12.81
N VAL A 64 25.12 -20.99 -12.39
CA VAL A 64 24.03 -20.46 -13.24
C VAL A 64 24.26 -18.98 -13.54
N ILE A 65 24.63 -18.18 -12.53
CA ILE A 65 24.89 -16.75 -12.70
C ILE A 65 26.06 -16.51 -13.67
N GLN A 66 27.18 -17.19 -13.49
CA GLN A 66 28.37 -17.06 -14.34
C GLN A 66 28.11 -17.39 -15.82
N ILE A 67 27.17 -18.30 -16.10
CA ILE A 67 26.83 -18.71 -17.46
C ILE A 67 25.82 -17.74 -18.08
N LEU A 68 24.86 -17.23 -17.31
CA LEU A 68 23.88 -16.25 -17.80
C LEU A 68 24.50 -14.92 -18.23
N GLU A 69 25.67 -14.56 -17.69
CA GLU A 69 26.41 -13.34 -18.08
C GLU A 69 26.89 -13.35 -19.54
N ASN A 70 27.00 -14.51 -20.20
CA ASN A 70 27.57 -14.65 -21.55
C ASN A 70 26.58 -15.23 -22.60
N GLU A 71 25.28 -15.21 -22.33
CA GLU A 71 24.28 -15.99 -23.08
C GLU A 71 23.19 -15.19 -23.79
N SER A 72 22.47 -15.86 -24.70
CA SER A 72 21.40 -15.23 -25.48
C SER A 72 20.21 -14.76 -24.61
N PRO A 73 19.54 -13.63 -24.96
CA PRO A 73 18.47 -13.03 -24.15
C PRO A 73 17.29 -13.96 -23.82
N GLN A 74 17.02 -14.93 -24.70
CA GLN A 74 15.93 -15.91 -24.53
C GLN A 74 16.24 -16.93 -23.43
N LEU A 75 17.51 -17.30 -23.25
CA LEU A 75 17.96 -18.20 -22.20
C LEU A 75 17.99 -17.48 -20.84
N GLN A 76 18.43 -16.21 -20.84
CA GLN A 76 18.42 -15.33 -19.67
C GLN A 76 17.00 -15.12 -19.12
N GLN A 77 16.03 -14.88 -19.99
CA GLN A 77 14.64 -14.69 -19.57
C GLN A 77 14.04 -15.98 -19.00
N SER A 78 14.27 -17.15 -19.63
CA SER A 78 13.80 -18.44 -19.10
C SER A 78 14.44 -18.80 -17.76
N ALA A 79 15.74 -18.54 -17.58
CA ALA A 79 16.44 -18.80 -16.34
C ALA A 79 16.01 -17.84 -15.22
N TYR A 80 15.80 -16.56 -15.53
CA TYR A 80 15.23 -15.57 -14.62
C TYR A 80 13.86 -16.00 -14.10
N TYR A 81 12.97 -16.48 -14.98
CA TYR A 81 11.65 -16.98 -14.56
C TYR A 81 11.74 -18.23 -13.69
N GLN A 82 12.70 -19.13 -13.94
CA GLN A 82 12.89 -20.34 -13.12
C GLN A 82 13.58 -20.04 -11.79
N MET A 83 14.55 -19.11 -11.74
CA MET A 83 15.14 -18.58 -10.51
C MET A 83 14.08 -17.87 -9.65
N ARG A 84 13.19 -17.08 -10.26
CA ARG A 84 12.11 -16.41 -9.52
C ARG A 84 11.16 -17.40 -8.83
N GLN A 85 11.01 -18.62 -9.36
CA GLN A 85 10.13 -19.65 -8.79
C GLN A 85 10.84 -20.56 -7.77
N GLN A 86 12.10 -20.94 -8.01
CA GLN A 86 12.83 -21.86 -7.11
C GLN A 86 13.76 -21.14 -6.09
N THR A 87 14.22 -19.94 -6.39
CA THR A 87 15.10 -19.15 -5.52
C THR A 87 14.30 -18.30 -4.53
N LYS A 88 12.99 -18.09 -4.73
CA LYS A 88 12.14 -17.34 -3.79
C LYS A 88 12.14 -18.00 -2.41
N GLU A 89 11.86 -19.29 -2.30
CA GLU A 89 11.80 -19.98 -1.00
C GLU A 89 13.16 -20.08 -0.30
N LYS A 90 14.24 -20.39 -1.02
CA LYS A 90 15.60 -20.46 -0.44
C LYS A 90 16.21 -19.10 -0.14
N ALA A 91 15.94 -18.08 -0.96
CA ALA A 91 16.32 -16.70 -0.66
C ALA A 91 15.48 -16.15 0.49
N GLU A 92 14.17 -16.42 0.54
CA GLU A 92 13.33 -16.10 1.70
C GLU A 92 13.81 -16.82 2.96
N GLN A 93 14.26 -18.07 2.86
CA GLN A 93 14.82 -18.79 4.00
C GLN A 93 16.16 -18.19 4.47
N ALA A 94 17.09 -17.91 3.55
CA ALA A 94 18.36 -17.26 3.88
C ALA A 94 18.18 -15.82 4.40
N LEU A 95 17.22 -15.09 3.85
CA LEU A 95 16.81 -13.78 4.34
C LEU A 95 16.19 -13.93 5.72
N ARG A 96 15.26 -14.86 5.96
CA ARG A 96 14.71 -15.13 7.31
C ARG A 96 15.80 -15.42 8.34
N GLU A 97 16.80 -16.23 7.99
CA GLU A 97 17.93 -16.50 8.89
C GLU A 97 18.76 -15.24 9.16
N ARG A 98 19.05 -14.43 8.14
CA ARG A 98 19.78 -13.17 8.29
C ARG A 98 19.00 -12.11 9.08
N ARG A 99 17.69 -11.96 8.81
CA ARG A 99 16.77 -11.02 9.47
C ARG A 99 16.63 -11.34 10.96
N LYS A 100 16.57 -12.63 11.31
CA LYS A 100 16.61 -13.11 12.70
C LYS A 100 17.89 -12.70 13.41
N VAL A 101 19.05 -12.78 12.75
CA VAL A 101 20.33 -12.40 13.37
C VAL A 101 20.37 -10.90 13.69
N TYR A 102 20.00 -10.03 12.74
CA TYR A 102 19.95 -8.57 12.98
C TYR A 102 18.90 -8.19 14.03
N GLY A 103 17.72 -8.80 13.98
CA GLY A 103 16.67 -8.61 14.98
C GLY A 103 17.13 -9.01 16.38
N MET A 104 17.77 -10.18 16.53
CA MET A 104 18.31 -10.65 17.81
C MET A 104 19.42 -9.76 18.35
N GLU A 105 20.31 -9.24 17.51
CA GLU A 105 21.37 -8.33 17.94
C GLU A 105 20.78 -7.02 18.50
N LEU A 106 19.73 -6.47 17.87
CA LEU A 106 19.04 -5.30 18.40
C LEU A 106 18.31 -5.62 19.71
N VAL A 107 17.56 -6.72 19.76
CA VAL A 107 16.86 -7.19 20.97
C VAL A 107 17.85 -7.35 22.12
N GLU A 108 19.03 -7.92 21.87
CA GLU A 108 20.09 -8.07 22.88
C GLU A 108 20.62 -6.71 23.35
N ARG A 109 20.96 -5.79 22.44
CA ARG A 109 21.41 -4.43 22.81
C ARG A 109 20.34 -3.66 23.60
N TYR A 110 19.07 -3.83 23.24
CA TYR A 110 17.95 -3.18 23.90
C TYR A 110 17.66 -3.76 25.30
N TYR A 111 17.49 -5.08 25.42
CA TYR A 111 17.10 -5.71 26.69
C TYR A 111 18.26 -5.97 27.63
N THR A 112 19.43 -6.34 27.10
CA THR A 112 20.60 -6.71 27.91
C THR A 112 21.46 -5.49 28.22
N ALA A 113 21.81 -4.70 27.20
CA ALA A 113 22.68 -3.54 27.38
C ALA A 113 21.92 -2.25 27.77
N GLY A 114 20.58 -2.28 27.71
CA GLY A 114 19.76 -1.12 28.03
C GLY A 114 19.89 0.02 27.02
N GLU A 115 20.41 -0.26 25.82
CA GLU A 115 20.57 0.75 24.79
C GLU A 115 19.19 1.20 24.29
N ARG A 116 18.99 2.51 24.16
CA ARG A 116 17.73 3.12 23.70
C ARG A 116 17.92 4.03 22.50
N ASN A 117 19.16 4.27 22.07
CA ASN A 117 19.47 5.19 20.99
C ASN A 117 20.02 4.43 19.78
N PHE A 118 19.16 4.24 18.78
CA PHE A 118 19.45 3.62 17.51
C PHE A 118 19.25 4.61 16.36
N GLN A 119 19.46 5.91 16.63
CA GLN A 119 19.41 6.94 15.60
C GLN A 119 20.36 6.58 14.46
N LYS A 120 19.87 6.64 13.22
CA LYS A 120 20.62 6.29 11.99
C LYS A 120 21.12 4.84 11.94
N ALA A 121 20.62 3.96 12.81
CA ALA A 121 20.96 2.54 12.73
C ALA A 121 20.43 1.96 11.41
N ASP A 122 21.19 1.03 10.83
CA ASP A 122 20.71 0.18 9.75
C ASP A 122 20.07 -1.07 10.37
N LEU A 123 18.75 -1.09 10.29
CA LEU A 123 17.86 -2.17 10.73
C LEU A 123 16.98 -2.62 9.56
N SER A 124 17.47 -2.42 8.33
CA SER A 124 16.77 -2.82 7.13
C SER A 124 16.49 -4.32 7.18
N GLU A 125 15.25 -4.68 6.87
CA GLU A 125 14.73 -6.04 6.93
C GLU A 125 14.75 -6.73 8.30
N ALA A 126 15.15 -6.05 9.38
CA ALA A 126 15.23 -6.68 10.71
C ALA A 126 13.90 -7.29 11.14
N ASP A 127 13.97 -8.46 11.79
CA ASP A 127 12.80 -9.07 12.43
C ASP A 127 12.66 -8.51 13.85
N LEU A 128 11.70 -7.60 14.00
CA LEU A 128 11.33 -6.91 15.23
C LEU A 128 9.85 -7.17 15.57
N SER A 129 9.32 -8.28 15.07
CA SER A 129 7.95 -8.72 15.32
C SER A 129 7.73 -8.89 16.83
N GLU A 130 6.60 -8.40 17.33
CA GLU A 130 6.20 -8.51 18.75
C GLU A 130 7.18 -7.89 19.77
N VAL A 131 8.21 -7.16 19.33
CA VAL A 131 9.19 -6.53 20.23
C VAL A 131 8.60 -5.27 20.86
N ASP A 132 8.90 -5.05 22.14
CA ASP A 132 8.59 -3.79 22.83
C ASP A 132 9.73 -2.78 22.63
N LEU A 133 9.51 -1.82 21.75
CA LEU A 133 10.44 -0.75 21.38
C LEU A 133 10.01 0.59 22.00
N ARG A 134 9.19 0.59 23.05
CA ARG A 134 8.77 1.84 23.70
C ARG A 134 9.97 2.64 24.19
N GLY A 135 9.97 3.93 23.82
CA GLY A 135 11.00 4.89 24.20
C GLY A 135 12.33 4.71 23.49
N VAL A 136 12.38 3.88 22.43
CA VAL A 136 13.54 3.81 21.56
C VAL A 136 13.59 5.04 20.66
N ASN A 137 14.79 5.60 20.49
CA ASN A 137 15.09 6.57 19.46
C ASN A 137 15.57 5.84 18.20
N LEU A 138 14.71 5.75 17.20
CA LEU A 138 14.94 5.25 15.84
C LEU A 138 14.92 6.38 14.81
N SER A 139 15.12 7.64 15.23
CA SER A 139 15.12 8.77 14.29
C SER A 139 16.19 8.58 13.21
N GLU A 140 15.82 8.88 11.97
CA GLU A 140 16.68 8.74 10.78
C GLU A 140 17.25 7.31 10.56
N ALA A 141 16.76 6.29 11.29
CA ALA A 141 17.17 4.91 11.10
C ALA A 141 16.60 4.34 9.79
N ASP A 142 17.28 3.34 9.23
CA ASP A 142 16.76 2.56 8.11
C ASP A 142 16.09 1.30 8.65
N LEU A 143 14.76 1.23 8.56
CA LEU A 143 13.96 0.03 8.84
C LEU A 143 13.22 -0.41 7.56
N SER A 144 13.76 -0.12 6.38
CA SER A 144 13.10 -0.51 5.13
C SER A 144 12.94 -2.03 5.05
N GLY A 145 11.73 -2.49 4.74
CA GLY A 145 11.39 -3.91 4.70
C GLY A 145 11.43 -4.63 6.05
N ALA A 146 11.60 -3.93 7.17
CA ALA A 146 11.61 -4.54 8.50
C ALA A 146 10.24 -5.17 8.84
N ILE A 147 10.28 -6.23 9.63
CA ILE A 147 9.10 -6.93 10.13
C ILE A 147 8.83 -6.42 11.54
N LEU A 148 7.76 -5.65 11.71
CA LEU A 148 7.36 -4.97 12.94
C LEU A 148 5.91 -5.32 13.31
N ASN A 149 5.37 -6.42 12.78
CA ASN A 149 3.99 -6.83 13.05
C ASN A 149 3.80 -7.08 14.55
N ALA A 150 2.67 -6.64 15.10
CA ALA A 150 2.33 -6.72 16.52
C ALA A 150 3.37 -6.16 17.51
N SER A 151 4.36 -5.39 17.03
CA SER A 151 5.36 -4.74 17.89
C SER A 151 4.77 -3.54 18.63
N VAL A 152 5.41 -3.12 19.72
CA VAL A 152 4.98 -1.98 20.53
C VAL A 152 5.96 -0.82 20.34
N LEU A 153 5.56 0.18 19.57
CA LEU A 153 6.30 1.42 19.30
C LEU A 153 5.54 2.66 19.80
N ALA A 154 4.63 2.50 20.76
CA ALA A 154 3.86 3.61 21.32
C ALA A 154 4.77 4.69 21.93
N TYR A 155 4.20 5.86 22.24
CA TYR A 155 4.91 6.95 22.91
C TYR A 155 5.74 6.44 24.11
N PRO A 156 7.00 6.89 24.28
CA PRO A 156 7.68 7.99 23.59
C PRO A 156 8.65 7.55 22.47
N THR A 157 8.30 6.55 21.66
CA THR A 157 9.16 6.10 20.55
C THR A 157 9.33 7.20 19.49
N ASN A 158 10.57 7.43 19.05
CA ASN A 158 10.90 8.41 18.02
C ASN A 158 11.33 7.70 16.73
N LEU A 159 10.53 7.80 15.68
CA LEU A 159 10.73 7.31 14.32
C LEU A 159 10.83 8.47 13.31
N SER A 160 11.06 9.70 13.79
CA SER A 160 11.12 10.87 12.93
C SER A 160 12.17 10.70 11.83
N LYS A 161 11.77 10.97 10.59
CA LYS A 161 12.60 10.83 9.37
C LYS A 161 13.18 9.42 9.13
N ALA A 162 12.70 8.39 9.84
CA ALA A 162 13.13 7.02 9.59
C ALA A 162 12.69 6.56 8.20
N ASN A 163 13.47 5.69 7.57
CA ASN A 163 13.05 4.97 6.38
C ASN A 163 12.29 3.71 6.80
N LEU A 164 10.98 3.73 6.65
CA LEU A 164 10.06 2.64 7.00
C LEU A 164 9.40 2.05 5.73
N SER A 165 9.98 2.31 4.56
CA SER A 165 9.41 1.89 3.28
C SER A 165 9.34 0.37 3.21
N TRP A 166 8.22 -0.17 2.73
CA TRP A 166 7.95 -1.61 2.66
C TRP A 166 7.95 -2.37 3.99
N ALA A 167 8.06 -1.68 5.14
CA ALA A 167 8.00 -2.33 6.45
C ALA A 167 6.59 -2.87 6.74
N ASP A 168 6.53 -3.94 7.53
CA ASP A 168 5.29 -4.55 7.98
C ASP A 168 4.99 -4.17 9.43
N PHE A 169 4.07 -3.24 9.62
CA PHE A 169 3.51 -2.81 10.91
C PHE A 169 2.10 -3.36 11.15
N SER A 170 1.71 -4.45 10.49
CA SER A 170 0.38 -5.02 10.73
C SER A 170 0.15 -5.30 12.22
N GLU A 171 -0.98 -4.83 12.73
CA GLU A 171 -1.36 -4.95 14.16
C GLU A 171 -0.38 -4.30 15.16
N ALA A 172 0.59 -3.50 14.71
CA ALA A 172 1.53 -2.83 15.59
C ALA A 172 0.88 -1.70 16.41
N LEU A 173 1.38 -1.49 17.64
CA LEU A 173 0.92 -0.44 18.54
C LEU A 173 1.86 0.76 18.48
N LEU A 174 1.50 1.78 17.70
CA LEU A 174 2.26 3.02 17.43
C LEU A 174 1.62 4.26 18.07
N GLY A 175 0.66 4.09 18.98
CA GLY A 175 -0.09 5.19 19.59
C GLY A 175 0.81 6.28 20.17
N GLY A 176 0.67 7.51 19.68
CA GLY A 176 1.46 8.67 20.11
C GLY A 176 2.94 8.69 19.67
N ALA A 177 3.38 7.77 18.80
CA ALA A 177 4.75 7.77 18.28
C ALA A 177 5.04 9.04 17.45
N ASP A 178 6.29 9.52 17.47
CA ASP A 178 6.73 10.57 16.55
C ASP A 178 7.27 9.94 15.26
N MET A 179 6.56 10.12 14.16
CA MET A 179 6.91 9.66 12.82
C MET A 179 7.01 10.85 11.86
N THR A 180 7.31 12.05 12.37
CA THR A 180 7.40 13.27 11.58
C THR A 180 8.39 13.10 10.43
N GLY A 181 7.94 13.32 9.19
CA GLY A 181 8.77 13.20 7.99
C GLY A 181 9.28 11.78 7.69
N ALA A 182 8.73 10.73 8.33
CA ALA A 182 9.12 9.35 8.03
C ALA A 182 8.70 8.92 6.62
N LEU A 183 9.45 7.99 6.03
CA LEU A 183 9.16 7.41 4.73
C LEU A 183 8.42 6.08 4.91
N LEU A 184 7.13 6.02 4.59
CA LEU A 184 6.28 4.82 4.72
C LEU A 184 5.77 4.35 3.35
N MET A 185 6.57 4.51 2.30
CA MET A 185 6.17 4.13 0.95
C MET A 185 5.86 2.64 0.89
N GLU A 186 4.64 2.30 0.45
CA GLU A 186 4.17 0.90 0.35
C GLU A 186 4.30 0.09 1.66
N ALA A 187 4.36 0.76 2.82
CA ALA A 187 4.35 0.09 4.13
C ALA A 187 2.98 -0.54 4.44
N ASN A 188 2.98 -1.65 5.17
CA ASN A 188 1.75 -2.31 5.64
C ASN A 188 1.44 -1.88 7.07
N LEU A 189 0.36 -1.14 7.28
CA LEU A 189 -0.14 -0.66 8.57
C LEU A 189 -1.54 -1.26 8.87
N THR A 190 -1.90 -2.35 8.20
CA THR A 190 -3.21 -3.00 8.36
C THR A 190 -3.50 -3.28 9.84
N GLN A 191 -4.64 -2.78 10.33
CA GLN A 191 -5.07 -2.91 11.72
C GLN A 191 -4.08 -2.39 12.78
N ALA A 192 -3.08 -1.60 12.39
CA ALA A 192 -2.18 -0.94 13.35
C ALA A 192 -2.93 0.15 14.14
N ASP A 193 -2.47 0.41 15.36
CA ASP A 193 -2.93 1.53 16.17
C ASP A 193 -1.93 2.68 16.11
N LEU A 194 -2.25 3.72 15.35
CA LEU A 194 -1.50 4.98 15.29
C LEU A 194 -2.18 6.10 16.08
N SER A 195 -3.15 5.81 16.96
CA SER A 195 -3.95 6.85 17.62
C SER A 195 -3.06 7.92 18.29
N GLY A 196 -3.28 9.18 17.95
CA GLY A 196 -2.50 10.32 18.45
C GLY A 196 -1.04 10.41 17.97
N ALA A 197 -0.57 9.54 17.08
CA ALA A 197 0.77 9.62 16.51
C ALA A 197 0.95 10.89 15.65
N ASN A 198 2.20 11.36 15.54
CA ASN A 198 2.57 12.47 14.69
C ASN A 198 3.22 11.99 13.40
N LEU A 199 2.49 12.07 12.29
CA LEU A 199 2.93 11.75 10.93
C LEU A 199 3.01 13.00 10.05
N SER A 200 3.19 14.18 10.64
CA SER A 200 3.28 15.44 9.88
C SER A 200 4.42 15.37 8.86
N GLY A 201 4.13 15.69 7.59
CA GLY A 201 5.08 15.62 6.48
C GLY A 201 5.54 14.21 6.10
N ALA A 202 4.95 13.14 6.65
CA ALA A 202 5.32 11.76 6.32
C ALA A 202 4.90 11.39 4.89
N ILE A 203 5.62 10.46 4.27
CA ILE A 203 5.37 9.97 2.91
C ILE A 203 4.76 8.56 2.98
N LEU A 204 3.44 8.46 2.90
CA LEU A 204 2.66 7.22 2.90
C LEU A 204 2.16 6.83 1.49
N LEU A 205 2.95 7.15 0.45
CA LEU A 205 2.59 6.86 -0.95
C LEU A 205 2.28 5.36 -1.11
N LYS A 206 1.05 5.04 -1.52
CA LYS A 206 0.53 3.67 -1.65
C LYS A 206 0.63 2.78 -0.40
N ALA A 207 0.76 3.36 0.78
CA ALA A 207 0.72 2.58 2.02
C ALA A 207 -0.63 1.86 2.19
N ILE A 208 -0.63 0.74 2.91
CA ILE A 208 -1.82 -0.06 3.22
C ILE A 208 -2.22 0.25 4.66
N LEU A 209 -3.31 0.99 4.85
CA LEU A 209 -3.88 1.39 6.15
C LEU A 209 -5.30 0.83 6.34
N ILE A 210 -5.53 -0.42 5.93
CA ILE A 210 -6.86 -1.05 6.02
C ILE A 210 -7.19 -1.29 7.50
N GLY A 211 -8.32 -0.75 7.96
CA GLY A 211 -8.78 -0.91 9.35
C GLY A 211 -7.85 -0.29 10.40
N THR A 212 -6.91 0.56 10.00
CA THR A 212 -5.96 1.21 10.90
C THR A 212 -6.66 2.25 11.78
N SER A 213 -6.29 2.33 13.06
CA SER A 213 -6.72 3.44 13.93
C SER A 213 -5.78 4.64 13.73
N LEU A 214 -6.31 5.71 13.16
CA LEU A 214 -5.65 7.02 12.99
C LEU A 214 -6.36 8.09 13.85
N ALA A 215 -7.10 7.67 14.87
CA ALA A 215 -7.89 8.59 15.69
C ALA A 215 -6.98 9.64 16.35
N GLY A 216 -7.26 10.92 16.11
CA GLY A 216 -6.48 12.03 16.65
C GLY A 216 -5.04 12.16 16.12
N THR A 217 -4.65 11.45 15.06
CA THR A 217 -3.30 11.59 14.48
C THR A 217 -3.07 12.96 13.86
N TYR A 218 -1.82 13.41 13.85
CA TYR A 218 -1.38 14.58 13.11
C TYR A 218 -0.78 14.14 11.76
N LEU A 219 -1.45 14.47 10.66
CA LEU A 219 -1.09 14.13 9.28
C LEU A 219 -0.95 15.39 8.42
N ARG A 220 -0.58 16.52 9.04
CA ARG A 220 -0.42 17.80 8.31
C ARG A 220 0.59 17.64 7.19
N GLU A 221 0.23 18.06 5.98
CA GLU A 221 1.08 18.00 4.78
C GLU A 221 1.60 16.59 4.44
N ALA A 222 0.98 15.53 4.98
CA ALA A 222 1.38 14.16 4.68
C ALA A 222 0.97 13.76 3.25
N ASN A 223 1.78 12.92 2.61
CA ASN A 223 1.50 12.39 1.28
C ASN A 223 0.92 10.98 1.39
N LEU A 224 -0.40 10.85 1.26
CA LEU A 224 -1.16 9.60 1.27
C LEU A 224 -1.69 9.22 -0.12
N ARG A 225 -1.06 9.72 -1.19
CA ARG A 225 -1.53 9.45 -2.55
C ARG A 225 -1.62 7.95 -2.79
N ARG A 226 -2.74 7.52 -3.38
CA ARG A 226 -3.00 6.10 -3.69
C ARG A 226 -2.90 5.15 -2.49
N ALA A 227 -2.92 5.66 -1.26
CA ALA A 227 -2.97 4.83 -0.07
C ALA A 227 -4.33 4.11 0.04
N ASN A 228 -4.34 2.96 0.69
CA ASN A 228 -5.53 2.18 0.93
C ASN A 228 -5.97 2.31 2.40
N LEU A 229 -6.99 3.13 2.66
CA LEU A 229 -7.56 3.42 3.97
C LEU A 229 -8.96 2.81 4.15
N ILE A 230 -9.27 1.69 3.50
CA ILE A 230 -10.58 1.03 3.66
C ILE A 230 -10.86 0.77 5.15
N GLY A 231 -11.98 1.27 5.65
CA GLY A 231 -12.42 1.08 7.03
C GLY A 231 -11.50 1.69 8.11
N ALA A 232 -10.57 2.57 7.74
CA ALA A 232 -9.69 3.24 8.71
C ALA A 232 -10.48 4.23 9.60
N ASP A 233 -10.08 4.37 10.86
CA ASP A 233 -10.63 5.38 11.77
C ASP A 233 -9.76 6.65 11.76
N LEU A 234 -10.22 7.67 11.04
CA LEU A 234 -9.63 9.01 10.93
C LEU A 234 -10.35 10.01 11.86
N SER A 235 -11.09 9.54 12.88
CA SER A 235 -11.85 10.42 13.76
C SER A 235 -10.94 11.45 14.44
N ARG A 236 -11.30 12.73 14.35
CA ARG A 236 -10.57 13.86 14.97
C ARG A 236 -9.10 13.99 14.52
N CYS A 237 -8.69 13.38 13.41
CA CYS A 237 -7.34 13.56 12.89
C CYS A 237 -7.16 14.98 12.32
N CYS A 238 -5.92 15.44 12.23
CA CYS A 238 -5.53 16.69 11.59
C CYS A 238 -4.83 16.41 10.26
N LEU A 239 -5.54 16.59 9.14
CA LEU A 239 -5.10 16.31 7.77
C LEU A 239 -4.89 17.58 6.94
N ILE A 240 -4.60 18.70 7.61
CA ILE A 240 -4.50 20.00 6.96
C ILE A 240 -3.40 19.95 5.87
N GLY A 241 -3.78 20.25 4.63
CA GLY A 241 -2.86 20.26 3.48
C GLY A 241 -2.36 18.89 3.02
N ALA A 242 -2.88 17.78 3.54
CA ALA A 242 -2.47 16.44 3.13
C ALA A 242 -2.91 16.11 1.69
N ASP A 243 -2.14 15.27 0.98
CA ASP A 243 -2.47 14.79 -0.38
C ASP A 243 -2.93 13.32 -0.36
N LEU A 244 -4.23 13.09 -0.51
CA LEU A 244 -4.92 11.80 -0.64
C LEU A 244 -5.35 11.53 -2.08
N SER A 245 -4.72 12.16 -3.09
CA SER A 245 -5.12 11.96 -4.48
C SER A 245 -5.07 10.48 -4.89
N GLY A 246 -6.20 9.98 -5.40
CA GLY A 246 -6.37 8.57 -5.79
C GLY A 246 -6.38 7.57 -4.64
N ALA A 247 -6.48 8.02 -3.38
CA ALA A 247 -6.59 7.13 -2.23
C ALA A 247 -7.96 6.42 -2.21
N ASN A 248 -7.99 5.26 -1.56
CA ASN A 248 -9.22 4.51 -1.32
C ASN A 248 -9.59 4.62 0.16
N LEU A 249 -10.66 5.35 0.48
CA LEU A 249 -11.16 5.57 1.84
C LEU A 249 -12.51 4.87 2.07
N ARG A 250 -12.92 3.91 1.25
CA ARG A 250 -14.26 3.32 1.37
C ARG A 250 -14.55 2.88 2.80
N GLU A 251 -15.73 3.24 3.29
CA GLU A 251 -16.22 2.87 4.63
C GLU A 251 -15.35 3.39 5.80
N ALA A 252 -14.41 4.32 5.55
CA ALA A 252 -13.64 4.95 6.61
C ALA A 252 -14.50 5.87 7.48
N ILE A 253 -14.04 6.12 8.70
CA ILE A 253 -14.69 7.02 9.66
C ILE A 253 -13.83 8.26 9.82
N ALA A 254 -14.30 9.41 9.34
CA ALA A 254 -13.58 10.69 9.45
C ALA A 254 -14.40 11.71 10.26
N LEU A 255 -15.07 11.23 11.32
CA LEU A 255 -15.91 12.04 12.20
C LEU A 255 -15.09 13.16 12.84
N ARG A 256 -15.51 14.42 12.66
CA ARG A 256 -14.83 15.60 13.21
C ARG A 256 -13.35 15.74 12.78
N ALA A 257 -12.96 15.14 11.66
CA ALA A 257 -11.61 15.32 11.12
C ALA A 257 -11.42 16.77 10.62
N ASP A 258 -10.22 17.31 10.81
CA ASP A 258 -9.81 18.58 10.22
C ASP A 258 -9.12 18.32 8.88
N LEU A 259 -9.88 18.51 7.79
CA LEU A 259 -9.52 18.23 6.41
C LEU A 259 -9.31 19.54 5.62
N ARG A 260 -8.97 20.64 6.30
CA ARG A 260 -8.76 21.93 5.63
C ARG A 260 -7.63 21.84 4.61
N GLU A 261 -7.79 22.49 3.47
CA GLU A 261 -6.78 22.54 2.39
C GLU A 261 -6.35 21.15 1.85
N ILE A 262 -7.08 20.08 2.18
CA ILE A 262 -6.74 18.71 1.74
C ILE A 262 -6.86 18.59 0.22
N ILE A 263 -5.97 17.81 -0.39
CA ILE A 263 -6.02 17.46 -1.81
C ILE A 263 -6.45 16.01 -1.92
N ILE A 264 -7.62 15.72 -2.50
CA ILE A 264 -8.17 14.35 -2.51
C ILE A 264 -8.79 14.02 -3.88
N SER A 265 -8.18 14.53 -4.94
CA SER A 265 -8.69 14.34 -6.30
C SER A 265 -8.69 12.87 -6.70
N ARG A 266 -9.76 12.40 -7.36
CA ARG A 266 -9.92 11.01 -7.83
C ARG A 266 -9.91 9.94 -6.74
N ALA A 267 -10.13 10.31 -5.48
CA ALA A 267 -10.25 9.35 -4.38
C ALA A 267 -11.63 8.68 -4.34
N ASP A 268 -11.69 7.48 -3.76
CA ASP A 268 -12.94 6.80 -3.44
C ASP A 268 -13.29 7.01 -1.97
N LEU A 269 -14.29 7.85 -1.70
CA LEU A 269 -14.84 8.13 -0.38
C LEU A 269 -16.21 7.48 -0.17
N SER A 270 -16.57 6.46 -0.97
CA SER A 270 -17.92 5.89 -0.87
C SER A 270 -18.18 5.28 0.52
N GLY A 271 -19.32 5.62 1.11
CA GLY A 271 -19.70 5.16 2.45
C GLY A 271 -18.90 5.78 3.60
N VAL A 272 -18.04 6.78 3.35
CA VAL A 272 -17.29 7.45 4.43
C VAL A 272 -18.22 8.25 5.32
N ASN A 273 -17.96 8.25 6.63
CA ASN A 273 -18.59 9.17 7.56
C ASN A 273 -17.73 10.43 7.73
N LEU A 274 -18.13 11.53 7.09
CA LEU A 274 -17.51 12.87 7.21
C LEU A 274 -18.35 13.81 8.10
N SER A 275 -19.22 13.26 8.95
CA SER A 275 -20.06 14.07 9.84
C SER A 275 -19.20 15.03 10.68
N GLN A 276 -19.61 16.30 10.74
CA GLN A 276 -18.91 17.34 11.50
C GLN A 276 -17.43 17.56 11.11
N ALA A 277 -16.97 17.01 9.98
CA ALA A 277 -15.61 17.25 9.49
C ALA A 277 -15.47 18.67 8.93
N ASN A 278 -14.28 19.24 9.00
CA ASN A 278 -13.98 20.55 8.41
C ASN A 278 -13.26 20.37 7.08
N LEU A 279 -13.93 20.65 5.97
CA LEU A 279 -13.46 20.54 4.59
C LEU A 279 -13.19 21.92 3.95
N SER A 280 -13.01 22.97 4.75
CA SER A 280 -12.79 24.31 4.21
C SER A 280 -11.55 24.34 3.31
N GLN A 281 -11.68 24.89 2.10
CA GLN A 281 -10.62 24.96 1.09
C GLN A 281 -10.11 23.59 0.58
N ALA A 282 -10.87 22.51 0.80
CA ALA A 282 -10.55 21.18 0.27
C ALA A 282 -10.70 21.11 -1.27
N LYS A 283 -9.77 20.42 -1.93
CA LYS A 283 -9.79 20.18 -3.39
C LYS A 283 -10.35 18.79 -3.71
N LEU A 284 -11.68 18.70 -3.88
CA LEU A 284 -12.47 17.47 -4.03
C LEU A 284 -12.83 17.11 -5.51
N SER A 285 -11.91 17.27 -6.46
CA SER A 285 -12.19 17.04 -7.88
C SER A 285 -12.32 15.55 -8.25
N GLN A 286 -13.34 15.18 -9.04
CA GLN A 286 -13.51 13.82 -9.58
C GLN A 286 -13.58 12.73 -8.51
N VAL A 287 -14.17 13.02 -7.35
CA VAL A 287 -14.25 12.08 -6.23
C VAL A 287 -15.52 11.22 -6.29
N ASN A 288 -15.45 10.03 -5.71
CA ASN A 288 -16.63 9.22 -5.44
C ASN A 288 -17.08 9.43 -3.99
N LEU A 289 -18.21 10.12 -3.79
CA LEU A 289 -18.84 10.41 -2.50
C LEU A 289 -20.18 9.66 -2.34
N ARG A 290 -20.38 8.59 -3.10
CA ARG A 290 -21.63 7.81 -3.05
C ARG A 290 -21.88 7.30 -1.63
N ARG A 291 -23.08 7.52 -1.09
CA ARG A 291 -23.48 7.13 0.28
C ARG A 291 -22.59 7.68 1.40
N THR A 292 -21.83 8.74 1.13
CA THR A 292 -21.06 9.44 2.17
C THR A 292 -22.02 10.24 3.06
N ASP A 293 -21.75 10.28 4.36
CA ASP A 293 -22.47 11.16 5.30
C ASP A 293 -21.67 12.45 5.54
N LEU A 294 -22.19 13.58 5.07
CA LEU A 294 -21.60 14.91 5.25
C LEU A 294 -22.42 15.77 6.23
N LYS A 295 -23.29 15.16 7.05
CA LYS A 295 -24.14 15.90 7.99
C LYS A 295 -23.32 16.82 8.90
N GLN A 296 -23.70 18.09 8.93
CA GLN A 296 -23.04 19.13 9.73
C GLN A 296 -21.54 19.31 9.43
N ALA A 297 -21.04 18.81 8.30
CA ALA A 297 -19.67 19.11 7.87
C ALA A 297 -19.55 20.60 7.52
N THR A 298 -18.41 21.22 7.83
CA THR A 298 -18.13 22.60 7.44
C THR A 298 -17.39 22.59 6.11
N LEU A 299 -18.04 23.03 5.03
CA LEU A 299 -17.40 23.23 3.72
C LEU A 299 -17.05 24.69 3.43
N SER A 300 -17.55 25.62 4.25
CA SER A 300 -17.45 27.06 3.99
C SER A 300 -17.46 27.86 5.30
N GLU A 301 -16.30 28.27 5.81
CA GLU A 301 -16.25 29.38 6.76
C GLU A 301 -15.39 30.56 6.32
N VAL A 302 -14.44 30.42 5.40
CA VAL A 302 -13.68 31.58 4.88
C VAL A 302 -13.18 31.31 3.45
N SER A 303 -14.07 31.48 2.46
CA SER A 303 -13.82 31.83 1.03
C SER A 303 -14.90 31.19 0.12
N LEU A 304 -15.71 32.04 -0.53
CA LEU A 304 -16.98 31.73 -1.20
C LEU A 304 -16.83 31.04 -2.59
N SER A 305 -15.99 30.02 -2.78
CA SER A 305 -16.01 29.21 -4.04
C SER A 305 -15.02 28.02 -4.13
N GLU A 306 -14.27 27.69 -3.08
CA GLU A 306 -13.03 26.91 -3.29
C GLU A 306 -13.16 25.39 -3.20
N VAL A 307 -14.29 24.86 -2.72
CA VAL A 307 -14.56 23.42 -2.80
C VAL A 307 -15.09 23.09 -4.19
N ASP A 308 -14.27 22.40 -4.97
CA ASP A 308 -14.64 21.90 -6.30
C ASP A 308 -15.16 20.46 -6.21
N LEU A 309 -16.46 20.27 -6.39
CA LEU A 309 -17.13 18.95 -6.50
C LEU A 309 -17.54 18.63 -7.94
N SER A 310 -16.95 19.30 -8.93
CA SER A 310 -17.28 19.03 -10.32
C SER A 310 -16.94 17.58 -10.70
N TRP A 311 -17.82 16.99 -11.51
CA TRP A 311 -17.72 15.61 -12.01
C TRP A 311 -17.75 14.52 -10.92
N SER A 312 -18.09 14.88 -9.69
CA SER A 312 -18.14 13.93 -8.57
C SER A 312 -19.43 13.11 -8.56
N ASP A 313 -19.35 11.88 -8.05
CA ASP A 313 -20.51 11.02 -7.78
C ASP A 313 -20.99 11.25 -6.35
N LEU A 314 -22.14 11.92 -6.20
CA LEU A 314 -22.79 12.31 -4.95
C LEU A 314 -24.15 11.58 -4.79
N ARG A 315 -24.30 10.42 -5.40
CA ARG A 315 -25.55 9.65 -5.31
C ARG A 315 -25.80 9.19 -3.88
N GLU A 316 -27.04 9.33 -3.44
CA GLU A 316 -27.49 8.90 -2.10
C GLU A 316 -26.67 9.56 -0.96
N THR A 317 -26.00 10.69 -1.21
CA THR A 317 -25.18 11.42 -0.22
C THR A 317 -26.08 12.30 0.67
N ASN A 318 -25.76 12.39 1.96
CA ASN A 318 -26.44 13.30 2.88
C ASN A 318 -25.75 14.67 2.90
N LEU A 319 -26.34 15.66 2.23
CA LEU A 319 -25.88 17.05 2.14
C LEU A 319 -26.83 18.03 2.86
N SER A 320 -27.71 17.52 3.72
CA SER A 320 -28.78 18.30 4.35
C SER A 320 -28.24 19.39 5.29
N ASN A 321 -28.89 20.56 5.27
CA ASN A 321 -28.61 21.72 6.12
C ASN A 321 -27.16 22.25 6.00
N LEU A 322 -26.50 22.01 4.88
CA LEU A 322 -25.16 22.53 4.61
C LEU A 322 -25.21 23.93 4.00
N ASN A 323 -24.18 24.73 4.29
CA ASN A 323 -23.89 25.91 3.49
C ASN A 323 -23.01 25.52 2.30
N LEU A 324 -23.61 25.43 1.12
CA LEU A 324 -22.94 25.16 -0.16
C LEU A 324 -23.09 26.35 -1.11
N SER A 325 -23.22 27.57 -0.57
CA SER A 325 -23.28 28.76 -1.40
C SER A 325 -22.01 28.89 -2.26
N HIS A 326 -22.19 29.28 -3.53
CA HIS A 326 -21.12 29.39 -4.53
C HIS A 326 -20.38 28.08 -4.91
N ILE A 327 -20.86 26.91 -4.47
CA ILE A 327 -20.15 25.65 -4.75
C ILE A 327 -20.12 25.31 -6.24
N ASN A 328 -19.05 24.65 -6.69
CA ASN A 328 -18.99 24.10 -8.04
C ASN A 328 -19.46 22.64 -8.05
N LEU A 329 -20.68 22.40 -8.55
CA LEU A 329 -21.30 21.09 -8.74
C LEU A 329 -21.48 20.75 -10.23
N ARG A 330 -20.71 21.41 -11.11
CA ARG A 330 -20.80 21.20 -12.56
C ARG A 330 -20.65 19.71 -12.91
N ALA A 331 -21.61 19.19 -13.68
CA ALA A 331 -21.64 17.80 -14.12
C ALA A 331 -21.58 16.75 -12.99
N ALA A 332 -21.89 17.13 -11.75
CA ALA A 332 -21.95 16.20 -10.64
C ALA A 332 -23.22 15.34 -10.69
N ASN A 333 -23.13 14.09 -10.21
CA ASN A 333 -24.27 13.20 -10.10
C ASN A 333 -24.84 13.23 -8.68
N LEU A 334 -25.96 13.93 -8.49
CA LEU A 334 -26.68 14.12 -7.23
C LEU A 334 -27.96 13.28 -7.16
N ASN A 335 -28.09 12.26 -8.01
CA ASN A 335 -29.31 11.44 -8.05
C ASN A 335 -29.53 10.77 -6.68
N GLY A 336 -30.69 11.05 -6.06
CA GLY A 336 -31.05 10.51 -4.74
C GLY A 336 -30.36 11.19 -3.55
N ALA A 337 -29.61 12.28 -3.75
CA ALA A 337 -28.97 13.00 -2.65
C ALA A 337 -30.01 13.72 -1.77
N ASP A 338 -29.72 13.84 -0.48
CA ASP A 338 -30.51 14.66 0.44
C ASP A 338 -29.91 16.07 0.54
N LEU A 339 -30.57 17.05 -0.07
CA LEU A 339 -30.20 18.47 -0.08
C LEU A 339 -31.21 19.31 0.71
N SER A 340 -31.95 18.69 1.64
CA SER A 340 -32.97 19.42 2.40
C SER A 340 -32.36 20.50 3.29
N GLY A 341 -32.95 21.71 3.25
CA GLY A 341 -32.46 22.87 3.99
C GLY A 341 -31.08 23.39 3.57
N THR A 342 -30.51 22.88 2.48
CA THR A 342 -29.17 23.25 2.03
C THR A 342 -29.17 24.62 1.33
N ASN A 343 -28.18 25.46 1.64
CA ASN A 343 -27.95 26.71 0.92
C ASN A 343 -27.13 26.42 -0.35
N LEU A 344 -27.75 26.52 -1.53
CA LEU A 344 -27.13 26.42 -2.85
C LEU A 344 -27.15 27.77 -3.59
N THR A 345 -27.29 28.89 -2.87
CA THR A 345 -27.26 30.24 -3.46
C THR A 345 -25.98 30.43 -4.26
N LYS A 346 -26.09 30.89 -5.51
CA LYS A 346 -24.97 31.07 -6.45
C LYS A 346 -24.17 29.81 -6.80
N ALA A 347 -24.69 28.61 -6.51
CA ALA A 347 -24.04 27.37 -6.89
C ALA A 347 -24.00 27.19 -8.42
N ASN A 348 -22.93 26.57 -8.93
CA ASN A 348 -22.83 26.16 -10.32
C ASN A 348 -23.32 24.72 -10.48
N LEU A 349 -24.55 24.55 -10.97
CA LEU A 349 -25.24 23.28 -11.20
C LEU A 349 -25.25 22.85 -12.67
N ASN A 350 -24.47 23.52 -13.54
CA ASN A 350 -24.48 23.24 -14.97
C ASN A 350 -24.24 21.75 -15.29
N GLY A 351 -25.21 21.09 -15.90
CA GLY A 351 -25.15 19.69 -16.29
C GLY A 351 -25.21 18.69 -15.14
N ALA A 352 -25.55 19.12 -13.93
CA ALA A 352 -25.72 18.24 -12.78
C ALA A 352 -27.00 17.39 -12.89
N ASP A 353 -26.96 16.16 -12.37
CA ASP A 353 -28.13 15.27 -12.32
C ASP A 353 -28.72 15.25 -10.90
N LEU A 354 -29.83 15.95 -10.69
CA LEU A 354 -30.60 15.98 -9.43
C LEU A 354 -31.94 15.22 -9.54
N SER A 355 -32.11 14.32 -10.51
CA SER A 355 -33.44 13.75 -10.91
C SER A 355 -34.25 13.08 -9.78
N SER A 356 -33.65 12.79 -8.63
CA SER A 356 -34.32 12.20 -7.46
C SER A 356 -33.84 12.79 -6.14
N ALA A 357 -33.22 13.98 -6.17
CA ALA A 357 -32.72 14.64 -4.97
C ALA A 357 -33.86 15.22 -4.12
N ASN A 358 -33.71 15.21 -2.80
CA ASN A 358 -34.60 15.92 -1.88
C ASN A 358 -34.15 17.39 -1.79
N LEU A 359 -34.89 18.30 -2.42
CA LEU A 359 -34.62 19.75 -2.40
C LEU A 359 -35.54 20.52 -1.45
N THR A 360 -36.20 19.84 -0.51
CA THR A 360 -37.15 20.49 0.42
C THR A 360 -36.45 21.57 1.25
N GLY A 361 -36.87 22.82 1.10
CA GLY A 361 -36.28 23.95 1.83
C GLY A 361 -34.87 24.34 1.37
N ALA A 362 -34.38 23.80 0.25
CA ALA A 362 -33.11 24.23 -0.33
C ALA A 362 -33.23 25.66 -0.92
N MET A 363 -32.20 26.48 -0.72
CA MET A 363 -32.12 27.84 -1.29
C MET A 363 -31.31 27.79 -2.58
N LEU A 364 -31.89 28.17 -3.73
CA LEU A 364 -31.23 28.13 -5.05
C LEU A 364 -31.12 29.52 -5.70
N ASP A 365 -31.23 30.59 -4.91
CA ASP A 365 -31.14 31.96 -5.42
C ASP A 365 -29.85 32.18 -6.21
N GLU A 366 -29.97 32.73 -7.42
CA GLU A 366 -28.83 32.98 -8.32
C GLU A 366 -27.99 31.72 -8.69
N ALA A 367 -28.48 30.50 -8.44
CA ALA A 367 -27.80 29.29 -8.90
C ALA A 367 -27.79 29.22 -10.43
N VAL A 368 -26.65 28.83 -11.01
CA VAL A 368 -26.47 28.74 -12.46
C VAL A 368 -26.70 27.30 -12.92
N TYR A 369 -27.62 27.10 -13.86
CA TYR A 369 -27.94 25.81 -14.46
C TYR A 369 -28.21 25.97 -15.97
N ASN A 370 -28.19 24.86 -16.71
CA ASN A 370 -28.41 24.82 -18.15
C ASN A 370 -29.35 23.69 -18.57
N ALA A 371 -29.64 23.56 -19.86
CA ALA A 371 -30.53 22.55 -20.41
C ALA A 371 -30.11 21.08 -20.14
N ALA A 372 -28.84 20.83 -19.80
CA ALA A 372 -28.37 19.50 -19.42
C ALA A 372 -28.58 19.19 -17.93
N THR A 373 -28.98 20.18 -17.14
CA THR A 373 -29.22 20.03 -15.69
C THR A 373 -30.57 19.36 -15.48
N LYS A 374 -30.62 18.29 -14.67
CA LYS A 374 -31.86 17.56 -14.39
C LYS A 374 -32.33 17.85 -12.97
N PHE A 375 -33.54 18.37 -12.81
CA PHE A 375 -34.17 18.58 -11.50
C PHE A 375 -35.15 17.43 -11.16
N PRO A 376 -35.52 17.26 -9.88
CA PRO A 376 -36.56 16.31 -9.49
C PRO A 376 -37.88 16.58 -10.22
N LEU A 377 -38.65 15.53 -10.50
CA LEU A 377 -39.98 15.65 -11.10
C LEU A 377 -40.88 16.55 -10.23
N GLY A 378 -41.52 17.54 -10.86
CA GLY A 378 -42.41 18.47 -10.18
C GLY A 378 -41.71 19.58 -9.38
N PHE A 379 -40.37 19.66 -9.42
CA PHE A 379 -39.63 20.75 -8.79
C PHE A 379 -40.01 22.10 -9.40
N ARG A 380 -40.32 23.07 -8.54
CA ARG A 380 -40.58 24.47 -8.92
C ARG A 380 -39.55 25.35 -8.23
N PHE A 381 -38.96 26.27 -8.98
CA PHE A 381 -38.05 27.22 -8.38
C PHE A 381 -38.81 28.14 -7.41
N PRO A 382 -38.28 28.38 -6.21
CA PRO A 382 -38.81 29.43 -5.35
C PRO A 382 -38.67 30.77 -6.08
N GLY A 383 -39.79 31.42 -6.42
CA GLY A 383 -39.82 32.72 -7.08
C GLY A 383 -40.17 32.76 -8.58
N GLY A 384 -40.59 31.62 -9.18
CA GLY A 384 -41.05 31.53 -10.56
C GLY A 384 -42.57 31.47 -10.72
#